data_AF-A0A284R4H4-F1
#
_entry.id   AF-A0A284R4H4-F1
#
_cell.length_a   1.000
_cell.length_b   1.000
_cell.length_c   1.000
_cell.angle_alpha   90.00
_cell.angle_beta   90.00
_cell.angle_gamma   90.00
#
_symmetry.space_group_name_H-M   'P 1'
#
loop_
_entity.id
_entity.type
_entity.pdbx_description
1 polymer ?
#
loop_
_entity_poly.entity_id
_entity_poly.type
_entity_poly.pdbx_seq_one_letter_code
_entity_poly.pdbx_strand_id
1 'polypeptide(L)'
;MDIDKLHSDIKQAQPSNSTATKGLRQAKSSTPTSPSQWSIDESDILHLDNRIYVPDSEDLHLHVLQNNHDHILAGHFGQNRTLELVRQNYTWPQMREYVRHYIKSCMVCGHNKTPRHHLHSLLKLLPVLECPWDFISIDFIEQLLDSNRFTAILVVIDHASKQAIFIPTHDTINSKELTWLFIIHVFC
;
A
#
# COMPACT_ATOMS: atom_id res chain seq x y z
N MET A 1 -3.50 18.73 -15.60
CA MET A 1 -3.48 19.01 -17.05
C MET A 1 -4.86 19.52 -17.42
N ASP A 2 -5.00 20.33 -18.45
CA ASP A 2 -6.31 20.78 -18.91
C ASP A 2 -7.08 19.59 -19.52
N ILE A 3 -8.29 19.32 -19.03
CA ILE A 3 -9.12 18.20 -19.49
C ILE A 3 -9.52 18.42 -20.95
N ASP A 4 -9.76 19.68 -21.35
CA ASP A 4 -10.16 20.03 -22.70
C ASP A 4 -9.03 19.72 -23.70
N LYS A 5 -7.79 19.97 -23.29
CA LYS A 5 -6.61 19.60 -24.07
C LYS A 5 -6.50 18.08 -24.21
N LEU A 6 -6.68 17.33 -23.12
CA LEU A 6 -6.65 15.86 -23.17
C LEU A 6 -7.69 15.29 -24.14
N HIS A 7 -8.92 15.83 -24.12
CA HIS A 7 -9.98 15.40 -25.03
C HIS A 7 -9.67 15.75 -26.49
N SER A 8 -9.08 16.93 -26.74
CA SER A 8 -8.58 17.31 -28.06
C SER A 8 -7.50 16.34 -28.56
N ASP A 9 -6.52 16.00 -27.73
CA ASP A 9 -5.43 15.09 -28.08
C ASP A 9 -5.98 13.67 -28.38
N ILE A 10 -6.93 13.19 -27.57
CA ILE A 10 -7.64 11.92 -27.82
C ILE A 10 -8.36 11.95 -29.18
N LYS A 11 -9.09 13.03 -29.47
CA LYS A 11 -9.81 13.18 -30.75
C LYS A 11 -8.85 13.12 -31.94
N GLN A 12 -7.72 13.81 -31.87
CA GLN A 12 -6.72 13.82 -32.94
C GLN A 12 -6.07 12.46 -33.17
N ALA A 13 -5.95 11.65 -32.12
CA ALA A 13 -5.34 10.33 -32.19
C ALA A 13 -6.30 9.18 -32.58
N GLN A 14 -7.62 9.38 -32.49
CA GLN A 14 -8.59 8.34 -32.88
C GLN A 14 -8.46 7.85 -34.34
N PRO A 15 -8.20 8.72 -35.34
CA PRO A 15 -8.01 8.27 -36.73
C PRO A 15 -6.77 7.40 -36.98
N SER A 16 -5.74 7.48 -36.13
CA SER A 16 -4.50 6.70 -36.31
C SER A 16 -4.60 5.28 -35.74
N ASN A 17 -5.60 4.99 -34.92
CA ASN A 17 -5.77 3.69 -34.27
C ASN A 17 -6.72 2.76 -35.05
N SER A 18 -6.26 1.53 -35.32
CA SER A 18 -7.03 0.54 -36.11
C SER A 18 -8.35 0.10 -35.45
N THR A 19 -8.43 0.12 -34.12
CA THR A 19 -9.65 -0.21 -33.37
C THR A 19 -10.61 0.97 -33.36
N ALA A 20 -10.11 2.18 -33.11
CA ALA A 20 -10.92 3.40 -33.15
C ALA A 20 -11.51 3.64 -34.56
N THR A 21 -10.74 3.44 -35.62
CA THR A 21 -11.25 3.56 -37.01
C THR A 21 -12.35 2.55 -37.34
N LYS A 22 -12.28 1.32 -36.81
CA LYS A 22 -13.38 0.34 -36.91
C LYS A 22 -14.60 0.81 -36.12
N GLY A 23 -14.41 1.32 -34.91
CA GLY A 23 -15.48 1.89 -34.09
C GLY A 23 -16.18 3.07 -34.76
N LEU A 24 -15.43 3.99 -35.37
CA LEU A 24 -15.96 5.12 -36.14
C LEU A 24 -16.83 4.67 -37.33
N ARG A 25 -16.42 3.61 -38.04
CA ARG A 25 -17.23 3.04 -39.13
C ARG A 25 -18.52 2.42 -38.61
N GLN A 26 -18.45 1.70 -37.49
CA GLN A 26 -19.60 1.06 -36.86
C GLN A 26 -20.60 2.07 -36.32
N ALA A 27 -20.14 3.11 -35.63
CA ALA A 27 -20.97 4.20 -35.12
C ALA A 27 -21.71 4.94 -36.25
N LYS A 28 -21.07 5.14 -37.41
CA LYS A 28 -21.72 5.76 -38.59
C LYS A 28 -22.72 4.83 -39.28
N SER A 29 -22.58 3.52 -39.12
CA SER A 29 -23.46 2.50 -39.71
C SER A 29 -24.59 2.06 -38.77
N SER A 30 -24.62 2.55 -37.53
CA SER A 30 -25.59 2.13 -36.53
C SER A 30 -27.00 2.56 -36.94
N THR A 31 -27.95 1.63 -36.87
CA THR A 31 -29.38 1.88 -37.12
C THR A 31 -30.16 1.67 -35.82
N PRO A 32 -31.34 2.31 -35.66
CA PRO A 32 -32.14 2.22 -34.42
C PRO A 32 -32.50 0.78 -33.99
N THR A 33 -32.50 -0.15 -34.93
CA THR A 33 -32.90 -1.55 -34.74
C THR A 33 -31.77 -2.45 -34.21
N SER A 34 -30.51 -2.01 -34.30
CA SER A 34 -29.32 -2.72 -33.83
C SER A 34 -28.32 -1.72 -33.22
N PRO A 35 -28.47 -1.36 -31.94
CA PRO A 35 -27.61 -0.38 -31.31
C PRO A 35 -26.17 -0.91 -31.24
N SER A 36 -25.24 -0.17 -31.86
CA SER A 36 -23.80 -0.45 -31.71
C SER A 36 -23.33 0.00 -30.34
N GLN A 37 -22.36 -0.73 -29.78
CA GLN A 37 -21.65 -0.30 -28.57
C GLN A 37 -20.84 0.99 -28.80
N TRP A 38 -20.56 1.32 -30.06
CA TRP A 38 -19.86 2.52 -30.47
C TRP A 38 -20.83 3.66 -30.76
N SER A 39 -20.51 4.86 -30.28
CA SER A 39 -21.21 6.11 -30.58
C SER A 39 -20.23 7.26 -30.77
N ILE A 40 -20.68 8.36 -31.36
CA ILE A 40 -19.91 9.59 -31.51
C ILE A 40 -20.71 10.71 -30.86
N ASP A 41 -20.07 11.55 -30.06
CA ASP A 41 -20.71 12.70 -29.41
C ASP A 41 -20.74 13.95 -30.31
N GLU A 42 -21.34 15.03 -29.81
CA GLU A 42 -21.42 16.33 -30.52
C GLU A 42 -20.03 16.95 -30.77
N SER A 43 -18.99 16.48 -30.09
CA SER A 43 -17.61 16.93 -30.22
C SER A 43 -16.77 16.05 -31.17
N ASP A 44 -17.41 15.14 -31.91
CA ASP A 44 -16.80 14.08 -32.74
C ASP A 44 -15.82 13.16 -32.01
N ILE A 45 -15.97 12.96 -30.70
CA ILE A 45 -15.18 12.00 -29.95
C ILE A 45 -15.88 10.65 -30.03
N LEU A 46 -15.12 9.58 -30.30
CA LEU A 46 -15.61 8.21 -30.27
C LEU A 46 -15.80 7.71 -28.83
N HIS A 47 -16.97 7.16 -28.56
CA HIS A 47 -17.33 6.48 -27.31
C HIS A 47 -17.58 4.99 -27.53
N LEU A 48 -17.29 4.19 -26.51
CA LEU A 48 -17.61 2.77 -26.40
C LEU A 48 -18.35 2.55 -25.08
N ASP A 49 -19.57 2.00 -25.14
CA ASP A 49 -20.46 1.81 -23.98
C ASP A 49 -20.62 3.11 -23.15
N ASN A 50 -20.83 4.23 -23.83
CA ASN A 50 -21.00 5.58 -23.25
C ASN A 50 -19.78 6.12 -22.48
N ARG A 51 -18.57 5.69 -22.88
CA ARG A 51 -17.29 6.15 -22.33
C ARG A 51 -16.34 6.51 -23.46
N ILE A 52 -15.54 7.55 -23.27
CA ILE A 52 -14.55 7.99 -24.26
C ILE A 52 -13.56 6.87 -24.53
N TYR A 53 -13.46 6.46 -25.79
CA TYR A 53 -12.47 5.47 -26.21
C TYR A 53 -11.11 6.15 -26.37
N VAL A 54 -10.12 5.67 -25.60
CA VAL A 54 -8.76 6.22 -25.62
C VAL A 54 -7.86 5.32 -26.48
N PRO A 55 -7.38 5.80 -27.64
CA PRO A 55 -6.49 5.01 -28.49
C PRO A 55 -5.13 4.79 -27.79
N ASP A 56 -4.49 3.67 -28.14
CA ASP A 56 -3.13 3.36 -27.70
C ASP A 56 -2.11 4.11 -28.58
N SER A 57 -1.91 5.39 -28.25
CA SER A 57 -1.07 6.32 -29.00
C SER A 57 -0.63 7.47 -28.08
N GLU A 58 0.58 8.01 -28.32
CA GLU A 58 1.07 9.27 -27.71
C GLU A 58 0.89 9.36 -26.19
N ASP A 59 1.09 8.24 -25.48
CA ASP A 59 0.98 8.18 -24.01
C ASP A 59 -0.37 8.68 -23.46
N LEU A 60 -1.45 8.63 -24.25
CA LEU A 60 -2.76 9.13 -23.81
C LEU A 60 -3.29 8.39 -22.57
N HIS A 61 -3.01 7.09 -22.44
CA HIS A 61 -3.35 6.33 -21.22
C HIS A 61 -2.62 6.87 -20.00
N LEU A 62 -1.36 7.28 -20.16
CA LEU A 62 -0.55 7.89 -19.11
C LEU A 62 -1.16 9.24 -18.68
N HIS A 63 -1.49 10.10 -19.63
CA HIS A 63 -2.09 11.40 -19.34
C HIS A 63 -3.46 11.27 -18.64
N VAL A 64 -4.28 10.29 -19.02
CA VAL A 64 -5.53 10.00 -18.31
C VAL A 64 -5.23 9.63 -16.85
N LEU A 65 -4.25 8.76 -16.60
CA LEU A 65 -3.92 8.34 -15.24
C LEU A 65 -3.27 9.45 -14.41
N GLN A 66 -2.42 10.29 -14.97
CA GLN A 66 -1.87 11.45 -14.28
C GLN A 66 -2.97 12.39 -13.80
N ASN A 67 -3.98 12.67 -14.64
CA ASN A 67 -5.11 13.51 -14.25
C ASN A 67 -6.05 12.86 -13.23
N ASN A 68 -6.16 11.53 -13.21
CA ASN A 68 -7.08 10.82 -12.30
C ASN A 68 -6.41 10.28 -11.03
N HIS A 69 -5.08 10.23 -10.96
CA HIS A 69 -4.33 9.69 -9.82
C HIS A 69 -3.43 10.73 -9.16
N ASP A 70 -2.68 11.50 -9.94
CA ASP A 70 -1.67 12.46 -9.44
C ASP A 70 -2.22 13.87 -9.25
N HIS A 71 -3.45 14.12 -9.71
CA HIS A 71 -4.09 15.40 -9.47
C HIS A 71 -4.22 15.66 -7.96
N ILE A 72 -4.01 16.90 -7.54
CA ILE A 72 -4.00 17.31 -6.11
C ILE A 72 -5.29 16.88 -5.39
N LEU A 73 -6.41 16.87 -6.12
CA LEU A 73 -7.73 16.46 -5.60
C LEU A 73 -8.02 14.96 -5.71
N ALA A 74 -7.19 14.18 -6.43
CA ALA A 74 -7.40 12.74 -6.67
C ALA A 74 -6.84 11.83 -5.56
N GLY A 75 -6.11 12.38 -4.60
CA GLY A 75 -5.76 11.70 -3.34
C GLY A 75 -4.92 10.43 -3.46
N HIS A 76 -4.28 10.16 -4.61
CA HIS A 76 -3.48 8.96 -4.84
C HIS A 76 -4.20 7.65 -4.46
N PHE A 77 -5.44 7.49 -4.91
CA PHE A 77 -6.23 6.29 -4.61
C PHE A 77 -5.53 4.98 -5.04
N GLY A 78 -5.84 3.90 -4.32
CA GLY A 78 -5.37 2.55 -4.64
C GLY A 78 -5.98 2.01 -5.94
N GLN A 79 -5.41 0.90 -6.45
CA GLN A 79 -5.71 0.33 -7.76
C GLN A 79 -7.19 0.19 -8.12
N ASN A 80 -8.00 -0.39 -7.23
CA ASN A 80 -9.42 -0.61 -7.52
C ASN A 80 -10.18 0.71 -7.65
N ARG A 81 -9.91 1.66 -6.76
CA ARG A 81 -10.62 2.94 -6.75
C ARG A 81 -10.22 3.83 -7.93
N THR A 82 -8.93 3.88 -8.27
CA THR A 82 -8.47 4.58 -9.48
C THR A 82 -9.08 3.96 -10.74
N LEU A 83 -9.15 2.62 -10.82
CA LEU A 83 -9.80 1.93 -11.93
C LEU A 83 -11.28 2.29 -12.04
N GLU A 84 -12.01 2.36 -10.93
CA GLU A 84 -13.42 2.80 -10.92
C GLU A 84 -13.58 4.22 -11.45
N LEU A 85 -12.77 5.17 -10.97
CA LEU A 85 -12.84 6.57 -11.37
C LEU A 85 -12.55 6.76 -12.86
N VAL A 86 -11.45 6.18 -13.35
CA VAL A 86 -11.07 6.27 -14.77
C VAL A 86 -12.16 5.66 -15.65
N ARG A 87 -12.75 4.55 -15.21
CA ARG A 87 -13.82 3.86 -15.93
C ARG A 87 -15.11 4.67 -16.05
N GLN A 88 -15.34 5.69 -15.24
CA GLN A 88 -16.57 6.49 -15.38
C GLN A 88 -16.60 7.24 -16.71
N ASN A 89 -15.44 7.72 -17.17
CA ASN A 89 -15.36 8.60 -18.34
C ASN A 89 -14.59 7.98 -19.51
N TYR A 90 -13.68 7.04 -19.25
CA TYR A 90 -12.77 6.52 -20.26
C TYR A 90 -12.86 4.99 -20.37
N THR A 91 -12.45 4.46 -21.53
CA THR A 91 -12.30 3.02 -21.76
C THR A 91 -11.24 2.73 -22.82
N TRP A 92 -10.49 1.63 -22.63
CA TRP A 92 -9.55 1.08 -23.59
C TRP A 92 -9.24 -0.39 -23.25
N PRO A 93 -8.71 -1.20 -24.19
CA PRO A 93 -8.32 -2.58 -23.92
C PRO A 93 -7.26 -2.67 -22.82
N GLN A 94 -7.33 -3.69 -21.97
CA GLN A 94 -6.34 -3.95 -20.90
C GLN A 94 -6.15 -2.81 -19.86
N MET A 95 -7.07 -1.85 -19.76
CA MET A 95 -7.02 -0.75 -18.79
C MET A 95 -6.67 -1.16 -17.35
N ARG A 96 -7.23 -2.28 -16.87
CA ARG A 96 -6.96 -2.77 -15.49
C ARG A 96 -5.48 -3.06 -15.27
N GLU A 97 -4.82 -3.65 -16.27
CA GLU A 97 -3.40 -3.97 -16.21
C GLU A 97 -2.56 -2.70 -16.25
N TYR A 98 -2.87 -1.78 -17.17
CA TYR A 98 -2.20 -0.48 -17.27
C TYR A 98 -2.29 0.32 -15.96
N VAL A 99 -3.49 0.44 -15.37
CA VAL A 99 -3.72 1.09 -14.06
C VAL A 99 -2.89 0.42 -12.95
N ARG A 100 -2.83 -0.91 -12.94
CA ARG A 100 -2.05 -1.66 -11.94
C ARG A 100 -0.56 -1.33 -12.05
N HIS A 101 -0.01 -1.36 -13.27
CA HIS A 101 1.39 -1.03 -13.50
C HIS A 101 1.70 0.41 -13.10
N TYR A 102 0.85 1.35 -13.51
CA TYR A 102 1.00 2.77 -13.19
C TYR A 102 1.09 3.04 -11.69
N ILE A 103 0.12 2.53 -10.93
CA ILE A 103 0.06 2.75 -9.48
C ILE A 103 1.21 2.01 -8.77
N LYS A 104 1.65 0.87 -9.30
CA LYS A 104 2.82 0.16 -8.78
C LYS A 104 4.12 0.95 -8.99
N SER A 105 4.24 1.73 -10.08
CA SER A 105 5.37 2.63 -10.35
C SER A 105 5.26 3.99 -9.66
N CYS A 106 4.13 4.33 -9.03
CA CYS A 106 3.97 5.61 -8.34
C CYS A 106 4.83 5.66 -7.06
N MET A 107 5.84 6.53 -7.06
CA MET A 107 6.76 6.70 -5.93
C MET A 107 6.07 7.20 -4.66
N VAL A 108 5.10 8.13 -4.79
CA VAL A 108 4.32 8.66 -3.66
C VAL A 108 3.52 7.54 -2.99
N CYS A 109 2.84 6.72 -3.79
CA CYS A 109 2.15 5.54 -3.29
C CYS A 109 3.11 4.53 -2.67
N GLY A 110 4.25 4.26 -3.32
CA GLY A 110 5.24 3.31 -2.83
C GLY A 110 5.83 3.68 -1.47
N HIS A 111 6.09 4.98 -1.25
CA HIS A 111 6.65 5.49 -0.01
C HIS A 111 5.62 5.52 1.13
N ASN A 112 4.38 5.93 0.84
CA ASN A 112 3.35 6.10 1.86
C ASN A 112 2.62 4.79 2.22
N LYS A 113 2.71 3.78 1.37
CA LYS A 113 2.00 2.52 1.58
C LYS A 113 2.82 1.62 2.49
N THR A 114 2.28 1.36 3.69
CA THR A 114 2.81 0.28 4.54
C THR A 114 2.75 -1.04 3.77
N PRO A 115 3.89 -1.75 3.64
CA PRO A 115 3.88 -3.07 3.05
C PRO A 115 2.96 -3.97 3.87
N ARG A 116 1.90 -4.48 3.25
CA ARG A 116 1.15 -5.61 3.80
C ARG A 116 1.96 -6.86 3.54
N HIS A 117 3.00 -7.07 4.33
CA HIS A 117 3.66 -8.35 4.38
C HIS A 117 2.79 -9.33 5.16
N HIS A 118 2.68 -10.55 4.64
CA HIS A 118 2.31 -11.68 5.47
C HIS A 118 3.29 -11.75 6.66
N LEU A 119 2.82 -12.14 7.85
CA LEU A 119 3.71 -12.40 8.99
C LEU A 119 4.90 -13.23 8.51
N HIS A 120 6.09 -12.64 8.57
CA HIS A 120 7.31 -13.30 8.20
C HIS A 120 7.60 -14.33 9.29
N SER A 121 7.46 -15.60 8.93
CA SER A 121 7.73 -16.78 9.74
C SER A 121 6.70 -17.14 10.83
N LEU A 122 6.55 -18.44 11.05
CA LEU A 122 6.00 -18.99 12.28
C LEU A 122 6.93 -18.60 13.42
N LEU A 123 6.38 -18.20 14.57
CA LEU A 123 7.16 -17.95 15.78
C LEU A 123 8.05 -19.17 16.04
N LYS A 124 9.37 -18.99 15.99
CA LYS A 124 10.31 -20.06 16.31
C LYS A 124 10.24 -20.29 17.82
N LEU A 125 9.75 -21.45 18.21
CA LEU A 125 9.80 -21.89 19.60
C LEU A 125 11.26 -21.94 20.07
N LEU A 126 11.49 -21.60 21.33
CA LEU A 126 12.77 -21.87 21.99
C LEU A 126 13.03 -23.38 21.96
N PRO A 127 14.30 -23.82 21.86
CA PRO A 127 14.62 -25.23 22.04
C PRO A 127 14.10 -25.73 23.40
N VAL A 128 13.84 -27.04 23.49
CA VAL A 128 13.53 -27.65 24.78
C VAL A 128 14.73 -27.42 25.70
N LEU A 129 14.51 -26.77 26.84
CA LEU A 129 15.54 -26.50 27.82
C LEU A 129 15.69 -27.73 28.72
N GLU A 130 16.93 -28.20 28.91
CA GLU A 130 17.20 -29.45 29.61
C GLU A 130 17.39 -29.23 31.11
N CYS A 131 18.01 -28.11 31.52
CA CYS A 131 18.21 -27.76 32.92
C CYS A 131 17.60 -26.39 33.28
N PRO A 132 17.10 -26.23 34.52
CA PRO A 132 16.82 -24.91 35.10
C PRO A 132 18.04 -24.00 34.98
N TRP A 133 17.82 -22.72 34.68
CA TRP A 133 18.82 -21.67 34.55
C TRP A 133 19.72 -21.73 33.30
N ASP A 134 19.48 -22.66 32.35
CA ASP A 134 20.21 -22.71 31.07
C ASP A 134 19.90 -21.51 30.17
N PHE A 135 18.68 -20.98 30.25
CA PHE A 135 18.24 -19.85 29.44
C PHE A 135 17.39 -18.90 30.28
N ILE A 136 17.89 -17.68 30.45
CA ILE A 136 17.23 -16.63 31.19
C ILE A 136 16.84 -15.48 30.27
N SER A 137 15.73 -14.83 30.60
CA SER A 137 15.44 -13.48 30.11
C SER A 137 15.64 -12.48 31.23
N ILE A 138 16.13 -11.30 30.85
CA ILE A 138 16.33 -10.16 31.73
C ILE A 138 15.60 -8.99 31.09
N ASP A 139 14.69 -8.37 31.83
CA ASP A 139 13.91 -7.23 31.36
C ASP A 139 13.69 -6.23 32.49
N PHE A 140 13.25 -5.02 32.14
CA PHE A 140 12.89 -3.99 33.10
C PHE A 140 11.41 -3.64 33.02
N ILE A 141 10.78 -3.54 34.18
CA ILE A 141 9.52 -2.82 34.33
C ILE A 141 9.90 -1.41 34.80
N GLU A 142 9.86 -0.45 33.89
CA GLU A 142 10.29 0.94 34.13
C GLU A 142 9.11 1.90 34.27
N GLN A 143 9.43 3.18 34.56
CA GLN A 143 8.46 4.27 34.68
C GLN A 143 7.38 4.01 35.74
N LEU A 144 7.76 3.33 36.82
CA LEU A 144 6.89 3.12 37.97
C LEU A 144 6.86 4.38 38.84
N LEU A 145 5.75 4.57 39.54
CA LEU A 145 5.70 5.56 40.62
C LEU A 145 6.73 5.21 41.68
N ASP A 146 7.35 6.24 42.25
CA ASP A 146 8.31 6.07 43.35
C ASP A 146 7.68 5.26 44.48
N SER A 147 8.30 4.11 44.75
CA SER A 147 8.00 3.26 45.89
C SER A 147 9.29 2.98 46.64
N ASN A 148 9.41 3.52 47.85
CA ASN A 148 10.62 3.41 48.68
C ASN A 148 11.91 3.81 47.94
N ARG A 149 11.84 4.87 47.12
CA ARG A 149 12.91 5.42 46.27
C ARG A 149 13.21 4.63 45.00
N PHE A 150 12.50 3.54 44.72
CA PHE A 150 12.68 2.75 43.51
C PHE A 150 11.63 3.10 42.45
N THR A 151 12.07 3.18 41.19
CA THR A 151 11.27 3.61 40.02
C THR A 151 11.21 2.55 38.92
N ALA A 152 11.94 1.44 39.08
CA ALA A 152 11.94 0.31 38.17
C ALA A 152 12.11 -1.02 38.90
N ILE A 153 11.80 -2.12 38.21
CA ILE A 153 12.04 -3.48 38.69
C ILE A 153 12.83 -4.22 37.61
N LEU A 154 14.00 -4.75 37.97
CA LEU A 154 14.75 -5.69 37.15
C LEU A 154 14.12 -7.08 37.33
N VAL A 155 13.67 -7.65 36.22
CA VAL A 155 13.00 -8.95 36.18
C VAL A 155 13.95 -9.95 35.53
N VAL A 156 14.28 -11.02 36.24
CA VAL A 156 15.07 -12.15 35.72
C VAL A 156 14.19 -13.39 35.75
N ILE A 157 13.99 -14.03 34.59
CA ILE A 157 13.12 -15.20 34.46
C ILE A 157 13.92 -16.37 33.90
N ASP A 158 13.91 -17.49 34.61
CA ASP A 158 14.36 -18.77 34.07
C ASP A 158 13.27 -19.36 33.16
N HIS A 159 13.60 -19.60 31.89
CA HIS A 159 12.62 -20.10 30.92
C HIS A 159 12.25 -21.57 31.15
N ALA A 160 13.11 -22.36 31.79
CA ALA A 160 12.89 -23.77 32.05
C ALA A 160 11.93 -23.98 33.24
N SER A 161 12.25 -23.43 34.41
CA SER A 161 11.43 -23.58 35.63
C SER A 161 10.28 -22.57 35.74
N LYS A 162 10.33 -21.47 34.97
CA LYS A 162 9.47 -20.28 35.13
C LYS A 162 9.66 -19.54 36.45
N GLN A 163 10.73 -19.81 37.19
CA GLN A 163 11.10 -19.01 38.35
C GLN A 163 11.45 -17.58 37.91
N ALA A 164 10.92 -16.61 38.65
CA ALA A 164 11.16 -15.20 38.41
C ALA A 164 11.77 -14.54 39.67
N ILE A 165 12.79 -13.72 39.47
CA ILE A 165 13.42 -12.89 40.48
C ILE A 165 13.12 -11.44 40.13
N PHE A 166 12.52 -10.72 41.09
CA PHE A 166 12.16 -9.30 40.95
C PHE A 166 13.05 -8.48 41.88
N ILE A 167 13.86 -7.59 41.31
CA ILE A 167 14.85 -6.80 42.03
C ILE A 167 14.46 -5.32 41.91
N PRO A 168 14.13 -4.62 43.01
CA PRO A 168 13.81 -3.20 42.95
C PRO A 168 15.04 -2.38 42.56
N THR A 169 14.86 -1.44 41.64
CA THR A 169 15.94 -0.62 41.06
C THR A 169 15.42 0.74 40.56
N HIS A 170 16.26 1.48 39.84
CA HIS A 170 15.95 2.76 39.25
C HIS A 170 15.99 2.67 37.72
N ASP A 171 15.16 3.46 37.05
CA ASP A 171 15.13 3.67 35.60
C ASP A 171 16.43 4.28 35.05
N THR A 172 17.28 4.82 35.93
CA THR A 172 18.59 5.39 35.59
C THR A 172 19.77 4.45 35.85
N ILE A 173 19.53 3.18 36.16
CA ILE A 173 20.60 2.22 36.50
C ILE A 173 21.57 2.04 35.33
N ASN A 174 22.87 2.02 35.63
CA ASN A 174 23.90 1.77 34.61
C ASN A 174 24.29 0.28 34.53
N SER A 175 25.03 -0.10 33.49
CA SER A 175 25.42 -1.50 33.26
C SER A 175 26.22 -2.14 34.40
N LYS A 176 27.02 -1.34 35.13
CA LYS A 176 27.82 -1.82 36.26
C LYS A 176 26.94 -2.18 37.45
N GLU A 177 26.01 -1.30 37.78
CA GLU A 177 25.02 -1.52 38.84
C GLU A 177 24.10 -2.70 38.49
N LEU A 178 23.65 -2.82 37.24
CA LEU A 178 22.86 -3.96 36.77
C LEU A 178 23.61 -5.27 36.97
N THR A 179 24.87 -5.33 36.53
CA THR A 179 25.73 -6.52 36.69
C THR A 179 25.90 -6.89 38.15
N TRP A 180 26.07 -5.89 39.02
CA TRP A 180 26.17 -6.08 40.46
C TRP A 180 24.88 -6.69 41.05
N LEU A 181 23.71 -6.13 40.71
CA LEU A 181 22.42 -6.69 41.11
C LEU A 181 22.24 -8.13 40.62
N PHE A 182 22.61 -8.40 39.37
CA PHE A 182 22.50 -9.72 38.77
C PHE A 182 23.35 -10.75 39.52
N ILE A 183 24.61 -10.44 39.82
CA ILE A 183 25.50 -11.34 40.57
C ILE A 183 24.94 -11.65 41.96
N ILE A 184 24.50 -10.62 42.70
CA ILE A 184 24.01 -10.78 44.08
C ILE A 184 22.72 -11.59 44.14
N HIS A 185 21.82 -11.40 43.19
CA HIS A 185 20.46 -11.93 43.29
C HIS A 185 20.24 -13.22 42.48
N VAL A 186 21.12 -13.55 41.53
CA VAL A 186 20.93 -14.69 40.62
C VAL A 186 21.96 -15.81 40.81
N PHE A 187 23.21 -15.48 41.14
CA PHE A 187 24.28 -16.49 41.28
C PHE A 187 24.65 -16.85 42.73
N CYS A 188 24.07 -16.18 43.73
CA CYS A 188 24.39 -16.39 45.14
C CYS A 188 23.75 -17.64 45.74
#